data_AF-A0A6A0H1P3-F1
#
_entry.id   AF-A0A6A0H1P3-F1
#
_cell.length_a   1.000
_cell.length_b   1.000
_cell.length_c   1.000
_cell.angle_alpha   90.00
_cell.angle_beta   90.00
_cell.angle_gamma   90.00
#
_symmetry.space_group_name_H-M   'P 1'
#
loop_
_entity.id
_entity.type
_entity.pdbx_description
1 polymer ?
#
loop_
_entity_poly.entity_id
_entity_poly.type
_entity_poly.pdbx_seq_one_letter_code
_entity_poly.pdbx_strand_id
1 'polypeptide(L)'
;ILITNKVKLPFDSMEQLVQQTEYKWTLVDGTYYGGFFKAAHETYPDTVQGRMWPLKDEPLKDAEAVVPAALEKKVAVVAPRVFHKGFIAIDFSETGECRLAFTKRGFHDIFLTFAYPKKSPLREPMDMMFLRVIQAGLPDHIQNFELRNATWCTNPKPPPKNVEEIRPFSFGDFLGLFILYILGSVGAFVTLLVECCVHRHVTRRKQSLLTKTSFVANGFED
;
A
#
# COMPACT_ATOMS: atom_id res chain seq x y z
N ILE A 1 -7.75 8.41 18.40
CA ILE A 1 -6.94 7.50 17.54
C ILE A 1 -6.95 8.10 16.15
N LEU A 2 -5.85 8.71 15.72
CA LEU A 2 -5.72 9.38 14.42
C LEU A 2 -5.17 8.37 13.41
N ILE A 3 -5.89 8.12 12.34
CA ILE A 3 -5.46 7.22 11.26
C ILE A 3 -4.66 8.06 10.27
N THR A 4 -3.34 7.90 10.27
CA THR A 4 -2.50 8.46 9.22
C THR A 4 -2.75 7.66 7.94
N ASN A 5 -3.21 8.32 6.86
CA ASN A 5 -3.32 7.71 5.55
C ASN A 5 -1.91 7.38 5.02
N LYS A 6 -1.37 6.24 5.41
CA LYS A 6 -0.19 5.68 4.76
C LYS A 6 -0.65 5.15 3.42
N VAL A 7 -0.06 5.65 2.33
CA VAL A 7 -0.25 5.08 0.99
C VAL A 7 0.08 3.58 1.07
N LYS A 8 -0.94 2.74 0.91
CA LYS A 8 -0.78 1.29 0.95
C LYS A 8 -0.33 0.84 -0.43
N LEU A 9 0.96 0.55 -0.56
CA LEU A 9 1.50 -0.03 -1.79
C LEU A 9 0.96 -1.45 -1.97
N PRO A 10 0.70 -1.89 -3.22
CA PRO A 10 0.28 -3.26 -3.50
C PRO A 10 1.36 -4.28 -3.11
N PHE A 11 2.63 -3.88 -3.16
CA PHE A 11 3.79 -4.64 -2.71
C PHE A 11 4.90 -3.65 -2.29
N ASP A 12 5.76 -4.05 -1.35
CA ASP A 12 6.90 -3.25 -0.85
C ASP A 12 8.26 -3.94 -1.10
N SER A 13 8.25 -5.07 -1.81
CA SER A 13 9.44 -5.87 -2.10
C SER A 13 9.25 -6.73 -3.35
N MET A 14 10.34 -7.19 -3.95
CA MET A 14 10.27 -8.10 -5.10
C MET A 14 9.70 -9.46 -4.73
N GLU A 15 9.93 -9.92 -3.50
CA GLU A 15 9.37 -11.17 -2.98
C GLU A 15 7.84 -11.12 -3.02
N GLN A 16 7.26 -10.00 -2.57
CA GLN A 16 5.82 -9.77 -2.64
C GLN A 16 5.33 -9.61 -4.07
N LEU A 17 6.10 -8.91 -4.93
CA LEU A 17 5.78 -8.76 -6.34
C LEU A 17 5.72 -10.11 -7.08
N VAL A 18 6.59 -11.06 -6.74
CA VAL A 18 6.58 -12.41 -7.34
C VAL A 18 5.46 -13.29 -6.80
N GLN A 19 5.01 -13.06 -5.56
CA GLN A 19 3.94 -13.84 -4.93
C GLN A 19 2.53 -13.44 -5.41
N GLN A 20 2.36 -12.19 -5.82
CA GLN A 20 1.09 -11.69 -6.32
C GLN A 20 0.94 -11.93 -7.83
N THR A 21 -0.31 -11.94 -8.32
CA THR A 21 -0.63 -12.25 -9.74
C THR A 21 -1.26 -11.09 -10.51
N GLU A 22 -1.50 -9.95 -9.85
CA GLU A 22 -2.22 -8.81 -10.41
C GLU A 22 -1.31 -7.86 -11.20
N TYR A 23 -0.13 -7.57 -10.65
CA TYR A 23 0.86 -6.68 -11.24
C TYR A 23 1.90 -7.49 -12.00
N LYS A 24 2.16 -7.10 -13.25
CA LYS A 24 3.37 -7.55 -13.95
C LYS A 24 4.51 -6.57 -13.66
N TRP A 25 5.67 -6.79 -14.26
CA TRP A 25 6.74 -5.79 -14.27
C TRP A 25 7.26 -5.52 -15.67
N THR A 26 7.76 -4.33 -15.92
CA THR A 26 8.36 -3.94 -17.20
C THR A 26 9.65 -3.14 -16.97
N LEU A 27 10.39 -2.92 -18.05
CA LEU A 27 11.67 -2.23 -18.10
C LEU A 27 11.76 -1.45 -19.41
N VAL A 28 12.61 -0.42 -19.44
CA VAL A 28 12.97 0.24 -20.70
C VAL A 28 13.94 -0.66 -21.47
N ASP A 29 13.68 -0.85 -22.76
CA ASP A 29 14.46 -1.71 -23.63
C ASP A 29 15.92 -1.25 -23.73
N GLY A 30 16.83 -2.20 -23.97
CA GLY A 30 18.27 -1.94 -24.01
C GLY A 30 18.94 -1.71 -22.64
N THR A 31 18.20 -1.81 -21.53
CA THR A 31 18.79 -1.73 -20.19
C THR A 31 19.40 -3.06 -19.73
N TYR A 32 20.36 -2.98 -18.79
CA TYR A 32 21.03 -4.15 -18.21
C TYR A 32 20.06 -5.15 -17.56
N TYR A 33 18.91 -4.69 -17.05
CA TYR A 33 17.96 -5.51 -16.31
C TYR A 33 17.39 -6.66 -17.12
N GLY A 34 17.12 -6.45 -18.41
CA GLY A 34 16.58 -7.51 -19.27
C GLY A 34 17.50 -8.72 -19.31
N GLY A 35 18.79 -8.50 -19.56
CA GLY A 35 19.80 -9.56 -19.55
C GLY A 35 19.99 -10.17 -18.15
N PHE A 36 20.00 -9.34 -17.11
CA PHE A 36 20.18 -9.79 -15.72
C PHE A 36 19.08 -10.77 -15.28
N PHE A 37 17.81 -10.40 -15.44
CA PHE A 37 16.70 -11.26 -15.02
C PHE A 37 16.57 -12.51 -15.90
N LYS A 38 16.88 -12.41 -17.20
CA LYS A 38 16.94 -13.56 -18.08
C LYS A 38 18.01 -14.57 -17.62
N ALA A 39 19.24 -14.09 -17.39
CA ALA A 39 20.33 -14.95 -16.91
C ALA A 39 20.03 -15.56 -15.54
N ALA A 40 19.41 -14.79 -14.64
CA ALA A 40 18.97 -15.29 -13.34
C ALA A 40 17.91 -16.40 -13.47
N HIS A 41 16.98 -16.28 -14.41
CA HIS A 41 15.98 -17.30 -14.70
C HIS A 41 16.61 -18.59 -15.24
N GLU A 42 17.56 -18.45 -16.15
CA GLU A 42 18.24 -19.60 -16.77
C GLU A 42 19.20 -20.31 -15.79
N THR A 43 19.86 -19.56 -14.90
CA THR A 43 20.89 -20.11 -14.00
C THR A 43 20.33 -20.50 -12.62
N TYR A 44 19.42 -19.70 -12.07
CA TYR A 44 18.90 -19.83 -10.71
C TYR A 44 17.38 -19.59 -10.66
N PRO A 45 16.57 -20.46 -11.30
CA PRO A 45 15.13 -20.23 -11.49
C PRO A 45 14.34 -20.07 -10.17
N ASP A 46 14.79 -20.69 -9.09
CA ASP A 46 14.11 -20.66 -7.78
C ASP A 46 14.34 -19.35 -7.01
N THR A 47 15.30 -18.53 -7.43
CA THR A 47 15.56 -17.23 -6.81
C THR A 47 14.44 -16.23 -7.14
N VAL A 48 14.31 -15.18 -6.33
CA VAL A 48 13.31 -14.12 -6.57
C VAL A 48 13.52 -13.52 -7.97
N GLN A 49 14.77 -13.26 -8.35
CA GLN A 49 15.15 -12.73 -9.65
C GLN A 49 14.79 -13.69 -10.79
N GLY A 50 15.08 -14.99 -10.63
CA GLY A 50 14.73 -15.99 -11.63
C GLY A 50 13.23 -16.14 -11.83
N ARG A 51 12.44 -16.05 -10.76
CA ARG A 51 10.97 -16.09 -10.82
C ARG A 51 10.33 -14.81 -11.35
N MET A 52 11.03 -13.68 -11.34
CA MET A 52 10.51 -12.44 -11.94
C MET A 52 10.43 -12.56 -13.46
N TRP A 53 11.41 -13.16 -14.14
CA TRP A 53 11.46 -13.20 -15.60
C TRP A 53 10.15 -13.60 -16.31
N PRO A 54 9.45 -14.69 -15.93
CA PRO A 54 8.18 -15.06 -16.56
C PRO A 54 7.03 -14.08 -16.27
N LEU A 55 7.11 -13.25 -15.24
CA LEU A 55 6.10 -12.27 -14.84
C LEU A 55 6.23 -10.92 -15.57
N LYS A 56 7.13 -10.82 -16.55
CA LYS A 56 7.38 -9.57 -17.26
C LYS A 56 6.29 -9.25 -18.28
N ASP A 57 6.03 -7.96 -18.45
CA ASP A 57 5.26 -7.42 -19.57
C ASP A 57 6.20 -7.04 -20.73
N GLU A 58 5.64 -6.46 -21.79
CA GLU A 58 6.44 -5.98 -22.91
C GLU A 58 7.40 -4.85 -22.47
N PRO A 59 8.67 -4.87 -22.92
CA PRO A 59 9.60 -3.77 -22.68
C PRO A 59 9.08 -2.45 -23.25
N LEU A 60 9.34 -1.37 -22.53
CA LEU A 60 9.04 -0.01 -22.97
C LEU A 60 10.10 0.47 -23.94
N LYS A 61 9.69 1.22 -24.98
CA LYS A 61 10.60 1.73 -26.01
C LYS A 61 11.56 2.80 -25.47
N ASP A 62 11.06 3.65 -24.58
CA ASP A 62 11.75 4.84 -24.09
C ASP A 62 11.34 5.18 -22.65
N ALA A 63 12.06 6.14 -22.06
CA ALA A 63 11.83 6.61 -20.71
C ALA A 63 10.52 7.41 -20.58
N GLU A 64 10.06 8.05 -21.67
CA GLU A 64 8.82 8.83 -21.69
C GLU A 64 7.58 7.93 -21.51
N ALA A 65 7.63 6.70 -22.03
CA ALA A 65 6.56 5.73 -21.84
C ALA A 65 6.43 5.17 -20.40
N VAL A 66 7.39 5.45 -19.50
CA VAL A 66 7.42 4.87 -18.15
C VAL A 66 6.25 5.33 -17.28
N VAL A 67 6.03 6.63 -17.19
CA VAL A 67 4.96 7.21 -16.37
C VAL A 67 3.58 6.76 -16.84
N PRO A 68 3.19 6.91 -18.12
CA PRO A 68 1.88 6.46 -18.58
C PRO A 68 1.72 4.95 -18.41
N ALA A 69 2.75 4.14 -18.67
CA ALA A 69 2.67 2.70 -18.44
C ALA A 69 2.41 2.37 -16.96
N ALA A 70 3.09 3.04 -16.02
CA ALA A 70 2.92 2.80 -14.59
C ALA A 70 1.54 3.25 -14.06
N LEU A 71 0.93 4.26 -14.67
CA LEU A 71 -0.39 4.79 -14.26
C LEU A 71 -1.56 4.05 -14.90
N GLU A 72 -1.45 3.72 -16.19
CA GLU A 72 -2.55 3.15 -16.97
C GLU A 72 -2.55 1.61 -16.94
N LYS A 73 -1.36 1.00 -16.89
CA LYS A 73 -1.21 -0.44 -16.86
C LYS A 73 -0.94 -0.91 -15.43
N LYS A 74 -1.40 -2.11 -15.09
CA LYS A 74 -1.05 -2.79 -13.83
C LYS A 74 0.37 -3.36 -13.90
N VAL A 75 1.37 -2.49 -14.06
CA VAL A 75 2.78 -2.88 -14.20
C VAL A 75 3.67 -2.12 -13.23
N ALA A 76 4.66 -2.82 -12.67
CA ALA A 76 5.75 -2.26 -11.90
C ALA A 76 6.96 -1.98 -12.80
N VAL A 77 7.51 -0.78 -12.78
CA VAL A 77 8.67 -0.44 -13.64
C VAL A 77 9.97 -0.66 -12.88
N VAL A 78 10.86 -1.49 -13.43
CA VAL A 78 12.20 -1.73 -12.87
C VAL A 78 13.19 -0.75 -13.47
N ALA A 79 13.78 0.10 -12.62
CA ALA A 79 14.81 1.06 -12.97
C ALA A 79 15.68 1.37 -11.74
N PRO A 80 16.86 2.00 -11.91
CA PRO A 80 17.64 2.46 -10.77
C PRO A 80 16.87 3.51 -9.98
N ARG A 81 17.06 3.54 -8.66
CA ARG A 81 16.31 4.40 -7.73
C ARG A 81 16.39 5.89 -8.08
N VAL A 82 17.52 6.35 -8.63
CA VAL A 82 17.67 7.74 -9.09
C VAL A 82 16.70 8.08 -10.23
N PHE A 83 16.47 7.16 -11.15
CA PHE A 83 15.52 7.37 -12.24
C PHE A 83 14.08 7.29 -11.76
N HIS A 84 13.74 6.39 -10.82
CA HIS A 84 12.41 6.41 -10.18
C HIS A 84 12.10 7.75 -9.52
N LYS A 85 13.07 8.33 -8.79
CA LYS A 85 12.92 9.68 -8.24
C LYS A 85 12.77 10.72 -9.35
N GLY A 86 13.51 10.60 -10.45
CA GLY A 86 13.35 11.46 -11.62
C GLY A 86 11.95 11.41 -12.21
N PHE A 87 11.39 10.22 -12.44
CA PHE A 87 10.02 10.05 -12.94
C PHE A 87 8.98 10.66 -12.01
N ILE A 88 9.13 10.46 -10.69
CA ILE A 88 8.25 11.10 -9.71
C ILE A 88 8.40 12.63 -9.74
N ALA A 89 9.62 13.15 -9.84
CA ALA A 89 9.87 14.58 -9.89
C ALA A 89 9.22 15.22 -11.12
N ILE A 90 9.37 14.60 -12.30
CA ILE A 90 8.79 15.07 -13.56
C ILE A 90 7.26 15.03 -13.48
N ASP A 91 6.68 13.89 -13.10
CA ASP A 91 5.22 13.73 -12.97
C ASP A 91 4.61 14.75 -12.00
N PHE A 92 5.26 14.96 -10.85
CA PHE A 92 4.84 15.94 -9.87
C PHE A 92 4.99 17.37 -10.38
N SER A 93 6.05 17.69 -11.13
CA SER A 93 6.23 19.01 -11.71
C SER A 93 5.18 19.34 -12.78
N GLU A 94 4.70 18.34 -13.52
CA GLU A 94 3.68 18.52 -14.55
C GLU A 94 2.26 18.56 -13.97
N THR A 95 1.96 17.73 -12.98
CA THR A 95 0.58 17.54 -12.47
C THR A 95 0.32 18.17 -11.11
N GLY A 96 1.36 18.39 -10.30
CA GLY A 96 1.24 18.79 -8.90
C GLY A 96 0.77 17.68 -7.94
N GLU A 97 0.60 16.45 -8.42
CA GLU A 97 0.09 15.31 -7.64
C GLU A 97 1.13 14.20 -7.47
N CYS A 98 1.11 13.51 -6.32
CA CYS A 98 2.00 12.39 -6.03
C CYS A 98 1.34 11.06 -6.40
N ARG A 99 1.26 10.77 -7.70
CA ARG A 99 0.54 9.59 -8.23
C ARG A 99 1.43 8.34 -8.30
N LEU A 100 2.74 8.55 -8.39
CA LEU A 100 3.74 7.49 -8.46
C LEU A 100 4.37 7.23 -7.08
N ALA A 101 4.73 5.97 -6.85
CA ALA A 101 5.48 5.55 -5.67
C ALA A 101 6.48 4.43 -6.05
N PHE A 102 7.53 4.29 -5.25
CA PHE A 102 8.49 3.19 -5.38
C PHE A 102 8.55 2.37 -4.09
N THR A 103 8.96 1.11 -4.22
CA THR A 103 9.15 0.20 -3.09
C THR A 103 10.31 0.68 -2.22
N LYS A 104 10.18 0.55 -0.89
CA LYS A 104 11.25 1.00 0.04
C LYS A 104 12.52 0.19 -0.13
N ARG A 105 12.37 -1.09 -0.46
CA ARG A 105 13.48 -2.01 -0.68
C ARG A 105 13.75 -2.12 -2.18
N GLY A 106 14.96 -1.71 -2.57
CA GLY A 106 15.54 -2.09 -3.85
C GLY A 106 16.12 -3.50 -3.79
N PHE A 107 16.60 -3.99 -4.92
CA PHE A 107 17.12 -5.36 -5.02
C PHE A 107 18.63 -5.46 -5.22
N HIS A 108 19.22 -4.42 -5.81
CA HIS A 108 20.65 -4.35 -6.04
C HIS A 108 21.08 -2.89 -6.13
N ASP A 109 22.21 -2.57 -5.50
CA ASP A 109 22.83 -1.27 -5.66
C ASP A 109 23.57 -1.25 -6.99
N ILE A 110 23.24 -0.25 -7.82
CA ILE A 110 23.86 -0.07 -9.12
C ILE A 110 24.60 1.25 -9.09
N PHE A 111 25.86 1.19 -9.52
CA PHE A 111 26.74 2.34 -9.62
C PHE A 111 26.78 2.81 -11.06
N LEU A 112 26.46 4.08 -11.28
CA LEU A 112 26.74 4.73 -12.55
C LEU A 112 28.21 5.17 -12.55
N THR A 113 28.91 4.89 -13.64
CA THR A 113 30.32 5.24 -13.80
C THR A 113 30.58 5.70 -15.23
N PHE A 114 31.69 6.39 -15.44
CA PHE A 114 32.14 6.81 -16.75
C PHE A 114 32.88 5.66 -17.42
N ALA A 115 32.44 5.29 -18.61
CA ALA A 115 33.10 4.28 -19.43
C ALA A 115 34.05 4.96 -20.42
N TYR A 116 35.28 4.44 -20.50
CA TYR A 116 36.29 4.90 -21.45
C TYR A 116 36.69 3.77 -22.40
N PRO A 117 37.09 4.08 -23.65
CA PRO A 117 37.73 3.11 -24.52
C PRO A 117 38.94 2.46 -23.84
N LYS A 118 39.20 1.19 -24.16
CA LYS A 118 40.37 0.48 -23.64
C LYS A 118 41.65 1.26 -23.97
N LYS A 119 42.52 1.44 -22.96
CA LYS A 119 43.79 2.18 -23.04
C LYS A 119 43.64 3.69 -23.36
N SER A 120 42.50 4.30 -23.05
CA SER A 120 42.33 5.74 -23.18
C SER A 120 43.30 6.50 -22.26
N PRO A 121 44.06 7.49 -22.77
CA PRO A 121 44.93 8.34 -21.94
C PRO A 121 44.14 9.26 -21.00
N LEU A 122 42.82 9.40 -21.22
CA LEU A 122 41.95 10.25 -20.43
C LEU A 122 41.48 9.61 -19.13
N ARG A 123 41.63 8.29 -18.98
CA ARG A 123 41.07 7.57 -17.83
C ARG A 123 41.62 8.11 -16.51
N GLU A 124 42.94 8.09 -16.34
CA GLU A 124 43.60 8.50 -15.10
C GLU A 124 43.35 9.97 -14.72
N PRO A 125 43.50 10.97 -15.62
CA PRO A 125 43.21 12.35 -15.25
C PRO A 125 41.73 12.59 -14.93
N MET A 126 40.80 11.94 -15.64
CA MET A 126 39.37 12.08 -15.36
C MET A 126 38.96 11.39 -14.05
N ASP A 127 39.48 10.19 -13.77
CA ASP A 127 39.20 9.48 -12.52
C ASP A 127 39.65 10.34 -11.31
N MET A 128 40.83 10.96 -11.38
CA MET A 128 41.33 11.88 -10.35
C MET A 128 40.46 13.14 -10.21
N MET A 129 39.97 13.68 -11.31
CA MET A 129 39.06 14.82 -11.29
C MET A 129 37.71 14.45 -10.66
N PHE A 130 37.14 13.30 -11.03
CA PHE A 130 35.89 12.82 -10.46
C PHE A 130 36.01 12.53 -8.97
N LEU A 131 37.13 11.96 -8.51
CA LEU A 131 37.37 11.77 -7.09
C LEU A 131 37.30 13.09 -6.32
N ARG A 132 37.90 14.17 -6.85
CA ARG A 132 37.82 15.51 -6.23
C ARG A 132 36.38 16.03 -6.20
N VAL A 133 35.64 15.85 -7.29
CA VAL A 133 34.23 16.27 -7.39
C VAL A 133 33.36 15.52 -6.39
N ILE A 134 33.56 14.20 -6.25
CA ILE A 134 32.86 13.36 -5.28
C ILE A 134 33.23 13.78 -3.85
N GLN A 135 34.52 13.97 -3.55
CA GLN A 135 34.98 14.41 -2.24
C GLN A 135 34.48 15.80 -1.86
N ALA A 136 34.25 16.67 -2.84
CA ALA A 136 33.62 17.97 -2.62
C ALA A 136 32.11 17.88 -2.34
N GLY A 137 31.50 16.70 -2.44
CA GLY A 137 30.06 16.49 -2.23
C GLY A 137 29.17 17.04 -3.34
N LEU A 138 29.74 17.37 -4.50
CA LEU A 138 29.00 18.01 -5.59
C LEU A 138 27.91 17.09 -6.20
N PRO A 139 28.13 15.77 -6.41
CA PRO A 139 27.09 14.91 -6.96
C PRO A 139 25.83 14.85 -6.09
N ASP A 140 26.00 14.71 -4.77
CA ASP A 140 24.89 14.70 -3.83
C ASP A 140 24.16 16.04 -3.81
N HIS A 141 24.89 17.15 -3.90
CA HIS A 141 24.30 18.49 -3.98
C HIS A 141 23.43 18.66 -5.23
N ILE A 142 23.99 18.33 -6.41
CA ILE A 142 23.27 18.42 -7.70
C ILE A 142 22.05 17.49 -7.68
N GLN A 143 22.23 16.24 -7.25
CA GLN A 143 21.15 15.26 -7.21
C GLN A 143 20.00 15.71 -6.30
N ASN A 144 20.31 16.26 -5.13
CA ASN A 144 19.29 16.78 -4.21
C ASN A 144 18.61 18.04 -4.74
N PHE A 145 19.33 18.89 -5.48
CA PHE A 145 18.77 20.08 -6.12
C PHE A 145 17.78 19.70 -7.22
N GLU A 146 18.18 18.84 -8.15
CA GLU A 146 17.34 18.40 -9.28
C GLU A 146 16.14 17.55 -8.82
N LEU A 147 16.35 16.66 -7.83
CA LEU A 147 15.29 15.77 -7.34
C LEU A 147 14.48 16.37 -6.18
N ARG A 148 14.63 17.67 -5.90
CA ARG A 148 13.91 18.35 -4.82
C ARG A 148 12.40 18.18 -4.95
N ASN A 149 11.88 18.16 -6.17
CA ASN A 149 10.45 18.00 -6.42
C ASN A 149 9.94 16.61 -6.00
N ALA A 150 10.71 15.54 -6.23
CA ALA A 150 10.36 14.20 -5.76
C ALA A 150 10.33 14.07 -4.23
N THR A 151 11.04 14.94 -3.50
CA THR A 151 11.03 14.90 -2.02
C THR A 151 9.67 15.22 -1.43
N TRP A 152 8.81 15.97 -2.14
CA TRP A 152 7.43 16.23 -1.74
C TRP A 152 6.59 14.96 -1.68
N CYS A 153 6.85 14.01 -2.59
CA CYS A 153 6.13 12.74 -2.67
C CYS A 153 6.76 11.62 -1.84
N THR A 154 8.06 11.72 -1.56
CA THR A 154 8.84 10.61 -0.98
C THR A 154 9.21 10.83 0.48
N ASN A 155 9.16 12.08 0.97
CA ASN A 155 9.32 12.33 2.40
C ASN A 155 8.06 11.85 3.14
N PRO A 156 8.20 11.02 4.19
CA PRO A 156 7.11 10.87 5.14
C PRO A 156 6.90 12.25 5.74
N LYS A 157 5.83 12.95 5.34
CA LYS A 157 5.47 14.22 5.98
C LYS A 157 5.54 13.98 7.50
N PRO A 158 6.33 14.75 8.27
CA PRO A 158 6.15 14.74 9.71
C PRO A 158 4.66 14.97 9.97
N PRO A 159 4.06 14.30 10.98
CA PRO A 159 2.64 14.45 11.26
C PRO A 159 2.31 15.93 11.20
N PRO A 160 1.35 16.33 10.36
CA PRO A 160 1.19 17.72 9.99
C PRO A 160 0.99 18.52 11.27
N LYS A 161 1.88 19.50 11.52
CA LYS A 161 1.76 20.40 12.67
C LYS A 161 0.44 21.20 12.62
N ASN A 162 -0.19 21.25 11.44
CA ASN A 162 -1.47 21.89 11.20
C ASN A 162 -2.52 20.83 10.89
N VAL A 163 -3.63 20.91 11.60
CA VAL A 163 -4.77 19.97 11.69
C VAL A 163 -5.51 19.74 10.35
N GLU A 164 -5.07 20.33 9.26
CA GLU A 164 -5.79 20.40 7.98
C GLU A 164 -5.60 19.17 7.06
N GLU A 165 -4.57 18.35 7.28
CA GLU A 165 -4.33 17.09 6.52
C GLU A 165 -4.85 15.83 7.25
N ILE A 166 -5.64 16.02 8.31
CA ILE A 166 -6.40 14.93 8.91
C ILE A 166 -7.63 14.74 8.03
N ARG A 167 -7.71 13.62 7.31
CA ARG A 167 -8.95 13.24 6.59
C ARG A 167 -10.10 13.41 7.59
N PRO A 168 -11.09 14.30 7.35
CA PRO A 168 -12.21 14.42 8.24
C PRO A 168 -12.86 13.04 8.34
N PHE A 169 -13.13 12.60 9.57
CA PHE A 169 -13.75 11.31 9.84
C PHE A 169 -14.95 11.13 8.90
N SER A 170 -14.87 10.16 8.01
CA SER A 170 -15.94 9.92 7.06
C SER A 170 -17.05 9.15 7.76
N PHE A 171 -18.31 9.37 7.39
CA PHE A 171 -19.44 8.58 7.90
C PHE A 171 -19.22 7.06 7.76
N GLY A 172 -18.45 6.63 6.76
CA GLY A 172 -18.06 5.23 6.56
C GLY A 172 -17.23 4.65 7.72
N ASP A 173 -16.44 5.47 8.42
CA ASP A 173 -15.59 5.00 9.53
C ASP A 173 -16.43 4.67 10.79
N PHE A 174 -17.63 5.26 10.92
CA PHE A 174 -18.58 5.00 12.02
C PHE A 174 -19.61 3.91 11.70
N LEU A 175 -19.64 3.42 10.46
CA LEU A 175 -20.66 2.48 10.00
C LEU A 175 -20.63 1.16 10.79
N GLY A 176 -19.43 0.71 11.17
CA GLY A 176 -19.27 -0.44 12.08
C GLY A 176 -19.84 -0.19 13.49
N LEU A 177 -19.69 1.03 14.03
CA LEU A 177 -20.25 1.41 15.33
C LEU A 177 -21.78 1.45 15.30
N PHE A 178 -22.36 2.00 14.22
CA PHE A 178 -23.81 2.03 14.03
C PHE A 178 -24.41 0.63 13.85
N ILE A 179 -23.74 -0.27 13.12
CA ILE A 179 -24.18 -1.66 12.97
C ILE A 179 -24.20 -2.37 14.34
N LEU A 180 -23.14 -2.22 15.14
CA LEU A 180 -23.09 -2.80 16.48
C LEU A 180 -24.20 -2.26 17.40
N TYR A 181 -24.46 -0.95 17.34
CA TYR A 181 -25.52 -0.31 18.12
C TYR A 181 -26.92 -0.83 17.75
N ILE A 182 -27.20 -0.95 16.46
CA ILE A 182 -28.49 -1.47 15.95
C ILE A 182 -28.65 -2.94 16.36
N LEU A 183 -27.64 -3.78 16.16
CA LEU A 183 -27.68 -5.19 16.56
C LEU A 183 -27.90 -5.35 18.07
N GLY A 184 -27.20 -4.55 18.88
CA GLY A 184 -27.38 -4.53 20.33
C GLY A 184 -28.79 -4.13 20.75
N SER A 185 -29.33 -3.08 20.11
CA SER A 185 -30.67 -2.56 20.41
C SER A 185 -31.77 -3.55 20.02
N VAL A 186 -31.66 -4.21 18.86
CA VAL A 186 -32.60 -5.27 18.44
C VAL A 186 -32.51 -6.46 19.39
N GLY A 187 -31.32 -6.89 19.79
CA GLY A 187 -31.13 -7.97 20.76
C GLY A 187 -31.78 -7.67 22.12
N ALA A 188 -31.59 -6.45 22.64
CA ALA A 188 -32.22 -5.99 23.87
C ALA A 188 -33.76 -5.95 23.76
N PHE A 189 -34.28 -5.53 22.60
CA PHE A 189 -35.73 -5.51 22.37
C PHE A 189 -36.33 -6.92 22.32
N VAL A 190 -35.67 -7.87 21.65
CA VAL A 190 -36.12 -9.27 21.59
C VAL A 190 -36.11 -9.92 22.97
N THR A 191 -35.06 -9.71 23.76
CA THR A 191 -34.98 -10.25 25.13
C THR A 191 -36.10 -9.70 26.02
N LEU A 192 -36.41 -8.40 25.91
CA LEU A 192 -37.53 -7.79 26.62
C LEU A 192 -38.90 -8.36 26.21
N LEU A 193 -39.11 -8.63 24.92
CA LEU A 193 -40.35 -9.28 24.45
C LEU A 193 -40.50 -10.69 24.99
N VAL A 194 -39.42 -11.48 25.00
CA VAL A 194 -39.42 -12.84 25.57
C VAL A 194 -39.76 -12.79 27.06
N GLU A 195 -39.15 -11.87 27.80
CA GLU A 195 -39.43 -11.68 29.23
C GLU A 195 -40.90 -11.30 29.47
N CYS A 196 -41.45 -10.37 28.69
CA CYS A 196 -42.85 -9.97 28.77
C CYS A 196 -43.81 -11.14 28.48
N CYS A 197 -43.51 -11.95 27.47
CA CYS A 197 -44.30 -13.12 27.10
C CYS A 197 -44.26 -14.21 28.19
N VAL A 198 -43.08 -14.52 28.73
CA VAL A 198 -42.91 -15.47 29.83
C VAL A 198 -43.60 -14.96 31.09
N HIS A 199 -43.41 -13.70 31.46
CA HIS A 199 -44.04 -13.09 32.63
C HIS A 199 -45.58 -13.13 32.51
N ARG A 200 -46.15 -12.79 31.34
CA ARG A 200 -47.60 -12.90 31.11
C ARG A 200 -48.10 -14.34 31.22
N HIS A 201 -47.36 -15.32 30.70
CA HIS A 201 -47.73 -16.74 30.82
C HIS A 201 -47.69 -17.24 32.27
N VAL A 202 -46.65 -16.89 33.03
CA VAL A 202 -46.51 -17.25 34.44
C VAL A 202 -47.61 -16.58 35.29
N THR A 203 -47.89 -15.31 35.04
CA THR A 203 -48.93 -14.55 35.77
C THR A 203 -50.32 -15.08 35.46
N ARG A 204 -50.65 -15.38 34.19
CA ARG A 204 -51.92 -16.03 33.81
C ARG A 204 -52.08 -17.42 34.41
N ARG A 205 -51.00 -18.23 34.48
CA ARG A 205 -51.03 -19.54 35.16
C ARG A 205 -51.27 -19.40 36.67
N LYS A 206 -50.66 -18.41 37.34
CA LYS A 206 -50.91 -18.15 38.76
C LYS A 206 -52.37 -17.72 39.02
N GLN A 207 -52.94 -16.87 38.17
CA GLN A 207 -54.34 -16.46 38.29
C GLN A 207 -55.34 -17.62 38.05
N SER A 208 -55.09 -18.49 37.06
CA SER A 208 -55.98 -19.63 36.80
C SER A 208 -55.92 -20.73 37.87
N LEU A 209 -54.77 -20.88 38.53
CA LEU A 209 -54.63 -21.76 39.70
C LEU A 209 -55.39 -21.20 40.91
N LEU A 210 -55.31 -19.88 41.17
CA LEU A 210 -56.05 -19.22 42.25
C LEU A 210 -57.58 -19.27 42.04
N THR A 211 -58.06 -19.12 40.80
CA THR A 211 -59.51 -19.25 40.51
C THR A 211 -60.01 -20.69 40.61
N LYS A 212 -59.17 -21.69 40.29
CA LYS A 212 -59.53 -23.10 40.52
C LYS A 212 -59.59 -23.45 42.02
N THR A 213 -58.69 -22.92 42.84
CA THR A 213 -58.74 -23.15 44.30
C THR A 213 -59.92 -22.45 44.98
N SER A 214 -60.38 -21.30 44.49
CA SER A 214 -61.58 -20.64 45.03
C SER A 214 -62.88 -21.34 44.62
N PHE A 215 -62.92 -22.02 43.47
CA PHE A 215 -64.09 -22.77 43.04
C PHE A 215 -64.26 -24.11 43.79
N VAL A 216 -63.15 -24.73 44.22
CA VAL A 216 -63.20 -25.95 45.05
C VAL A 216 -63.65 -25.65 46.50
N ALA A 217 -63.37 -24.45 47.02
CA ALA A 217 -63.79 -24.07 48.36
C ALA A 217 -65.31 -23.78 48.51
N ASN A 218 -66.03 -23.49 47.42
CA ASN A 218 -67.47 -23.18 47.43
C ASN A 218 -68.37 -24.37 47.06
N GLY A 219 -67.82 -25.58 46.91
CA GLY A 219 -68.57 -26.79 46.53
C GLY A 219 -68.72 -27.82 47.64
N PHE A 220 -68.57 -27.42 48.91
CA PHE A 220 -68.57 -28.30 50.08
C PHE A 220 -69.52 -27.78 51.18
N GLU A 221 -70.72 -27.35 50.80
CA GLU A 221 -71.87 -27.16 51.70
C GLU A 221 -73.11 -27.71 51.00
N ASP A 222 -73.37 -29.01 51.20
CA ASP A 222 -74.69 -29.64 51.14
C ASP A 222 -74.68 -30.83 52.13
#